data_AF-A0A6F8PJR4-F1
#
_entry.id   AF-A0A6F8PJR4-F1
#
_cell.length_a   1.000
_cell.length_b   1.000
_cell.length_c   1.000
_cell.angle_alpha   90.00
_cell.angle_beta   90.00
_cell.angle_gamma   90.00
#
_symmetry.space_group_name_H-M   'P 1'
#
loop_
_entity.id
_entity.type
_entity.pdbx_description
1 polymer ?
#
loop_
_entity_poly.entity_id
_entity_poly.type
_entity_poly.pdbx_seq_one_letter_code
_entity_poly.pdbx_strand_id
1 'polypeptide(L)'
;MLNTIRPQSPYPLPLYDEGTGKSYLIDAWSNDLRVFEDQYGVSHETFYHRSFFVGKGELRDELKAVLPMIWLDWVNEISTVYRQPIAQLNGWQTAMPQLMMIRLMHHHRDFYEWVGQLAQTQDGGYLKLVWTLADVQNHPLPVQEAFLLSLPGQPRAEFLSRLSGVTLSKTQALKTRKVMLDSLQTSRNEVIQFLKLLANPLFNQVLADAEFVRLGALSELRKLPEFLWMGKVWQALSWLKQIEINRIFPPIILEAKPTQQKQIQKALAQVSDWHELEDCLWQLVNQLAQNADFPKPPLAGSEVLKPITSGKDLKNEGKAMQHCVGGYGSEVVKGQSYFYH
;
A
#
# COMPACT_ATOMS: atom_id res chain seq x y z
N MET A 1 -21.48 -2.28 45.18
CA MET A 1 -20.53 -1.33 45.79
C MET A 1 -19.13 -1.75 45.39
N LEU A 2 -18.62 -1.19 44.30
CA LEU A 2 -17.23 -1.31 43.87
C LEU A 2 -16.75 0.12 43.62
N ASN A 3 -15.86 0.59 44.49
CA ASN A 3 -15.23 1.89 44.37
C ASN A 3 -14.33 1.89 43.13
N THR A 4 -14.80 2.53 42.05
CA THR A 4 -13.95 2.98 40.95
C THR A 4 -13.02 4.06 41.48
N ILE A 5 -11.78 3.67 41.79
CA ILE A 5 -10.67 4.59 41.98
C ILE A 5 -10.42 5.26 40.63
N ARG A 6 -10.79 6.55 40.51
CA ARG A 6 -10.35 7.39 39.39
C ARG A 6 -8.83 7.55 39.48
N PRO A 7 -8.05 7.38 38.39
CA PRO A 7 -6.68 7.84 38.40
C PRO A 7 -6.70 9.37 38.38
N GLN A 8 -6.39 9.98 39.51
CA GLN A 8 -5.91 11.36 39.51
C GLN A 8 -4.49 11.34 38.93
N SER A 9 -4.31 11.92 37.75
CA SER A 9 -3.01 12.44 37.35
C SER A 9 -3.17 13.94 37.06
N PRO A 10 -2.82 14.83 38.01
CA PRO A 10 -2.91 16.27 37.83
C PRO A 10 -1.59 16.90 37.39
N TYR A 11 -0.62 16.13 36.88
CA TYR A 11 0.70 16.68 36.56
C TYR A 11 0.98 16.69 35.05
N PRO A 12 1.43 17.83 34.49
CA PRO A 12 1.93 17.89 33.12
C PRO A 12 3.09 16.90 32.96
N LEU A 13 3.06 16.11 31.88
CA LEU A 13 4.15 15.21 31.51
C LEU A 13 5.34 16.06 31.06
N PRO A 14 6.48 16.06 31.77
CA PRO A 14 7.66 16.76 31.31
C PRO A 14 8.24 16.03 30.10
N LEU A 15 8.34 16.72 28.96
CA LEU A 15 9.13 16.26 27.81
C LEU A 15 10.58 16.65 28.06
N TYR A 16 11.46 15.65 28.20
CA TYR A 16 12.90 15.85 28.38
C TYR A 16 13.60 15.74 27.02
N ASP A 17 14.27 16.81 26.61
CA ASP A 17 15.13 16.83 25.43
C ASP A 17 16.57 16.49 25.85
N GLU A 18 17.04 15.30 25.45
CA GLU A 18 18.39 14.82 25.77
C GLU A 18 19.51 15.64 25.09
N GLY A 19 19.22 16.30 23.96
CA GLY A 19 20.19 17.11 23.23
C GLY A 19 20.44 18.47 23.86
N THR A 20 19.42 19.04 24.52
CA THR A 20 19.52 20.37 25.15
C THR A 20 19.46 20.35 26.68
N GLY A 21 19.11 19.21 27.29
CA GLY A 21 18.93 19.05 28.74
C GLY A 21 17.72 19.80 29.30
N LYS A 22 16.81 20.27 28.45
CA LYS A 22 15.64 21.07 28.85
C LYS A 22 14.41 20.19 29.05
N SER A 23 13.66 20.50 30.10
CA SER A 23 12.33 19.95 30.34
C SER A 23 11.28 20.96 29.92
N TYR A 24 10.34 20.56 29.08
CA TYR A 24 9.23 21.39 28.64
C TYR A 24 7.96 21.04 29.42
N LEU A 25 7.37 22.05 30.08
CA LEU A 25 6.06 21.98 30.72
C LEU A 25 5.02 22.56 29.76
N ILE A 26 4.02 21.77 29.39
CA ILE A 26 2.92 22.23 28.54
C ILE A 26 1.88 22.91 29.43
N ASP A 27 2.04 24.21 29.66
CA ASP A 27 1.04 25.03 30.34
C ASP A 27 -0.02 25.54 29.33
N ALA A 28 -1.22 24.97 29.48
CA ALA A 28 -2.55 25.40 29.04
C ALA A 28 -2.74 26.20 27.71
N TRP A 29 -3.53 25.58 26.83
CA TRP A 29 -4.24 26.23 25.73
C TRP A 29 -5.48 26.96 26.27
N SER A 30 -5.52 28.28 26.26
CA SER A 30 -6.73 29.05 26.60
C SER A 30 -7.64 29.30 25.39
N ASN A 31 -7.86 28.27 24.56
CA ASN A 31 -8.99 28.14 23.63
C ASN A 31 -9.13 26.64 23.35
N ASP A 32 -10.06 26.04 24.07
CA ASP A 32 -9.97 24.66 24.53
C ASP A 32 -10.64 23.68 23.54
N LEU A 33 -9.83 23.08 22.67
CA LEU A 33 -10.24 21.92 21.87
C LEU A 33 -10.56 20.69 22.76
N ARG A 34 -10.06 20.63 24.00
CA ARG A 34 -10.39 19.57 24.97
C ARG A 34 -11.82 19.73 25.51
N VAL A 35 -12.35 20.97 25.59
CA VAL A 35 -13.76 21.23 25.97
C VAL A 35 -14.73 20.61 24.96
N PHE A 36 -14.39 20.54 23.68
CA PHE A 36 -15.19 19.80 22.70
C PHE A 36 -15.02 18.29 22.84
N GLU A 37 -13.82 17.78 23.13
CA GLU A 37 -13.55 16.33 23.29
C GLU A 37 -14.23 15.71 24.51
N ASP A 38 -14.24 16.42 25.65
CA ASP A 38 -14.94 16.01 26.88
C ASP A 38 -16.47 15.90 26.67
N GLN A 39 -17.01 16.63 25.69
CA GLN A 39 -18.44 16.66 25.41
C GLN A 39 -18.91 15.50 24.51
N TYR A 40 -18.04 14.93 23.67
CA TYR A 40 -18.39 13.91 22.67
C TYR A 40 -17.64 12.58 22.82
N GLY A 41 -16.63 12.49 23.71
CA GLY A 41 -15.93 11.24 24.02
C GLY A 41 -15.09 10.64 22.89
N VAL A 42 -14.92 11.35 21.77
CA VAL A 42 -14.12 10.95 20.61
C VAL A 42 -13.30 12.14 20.12
N SER A 43 -11.97 11.97 20.00
CA SER A 43 -11.09 13.02 19.46
C SER A 43 -11.31 13.19 17.97
N HIS A 44 -11.83 14.35 17.56
CA HIS A 44 -12.02 14.67 16.16
C HIS A 44 -10.71 15.01 15.45
N GLU A 45 -9.63 15.34 16.16
CA GLU A 45 -8.38 15.84 15.56
C GLU A 45 -7.57 14.80 14.77
N THR A 46 -7.83 13.52 15.02
CA THR A 46 -6.92 12.43 14.65
C THR A 46 -7.40 11.58 13.49
N PHE A 47 -8.71 11.58 13.17
CA PHE A 47 -9.30 10.67 12.18
C PHE A 47 -10.24 11.35 11.20
N TYR A 48 -9.67 11.88 10.12
CA TYR A 48 -10.44 12.29 8.95
C TYR A 48 -10.08 11.42 7.77
N HIS A 49 -11.07 10.75 7.19
CA HIS A 49 -10.94 9.87 6.02
C HIS A 49 -10.48 10.58 4.73
N ARG A 50 -10.23 11.89 4.78
CA ARG A 50 -9.84 12.71 3.63
C ARG A 50 -8.85 13.78 4.07
N SER A 51 -7.97 14.16 3.14
CA SER A 51 -7.19 15.38 3.29
C SER A 51 -8.08 16.58 3.48
N PHE A 52 -7.70 17.50 4.37
CA PHE A 52 -8.28 18.83 4.40
C PHE A 52 -7.80 19.67 3.22
N PHE A 53 -6.52 19.46 2.86
CA PHE A 53 -5.81 20.36 1.97
C PHE A 53 -5.56 19.71 0.60
N VAL A 54 -5.67 20.50 -0.46
CA VAL A 54 -5.12 20.16 -1.78
C VAL A 54 -3.63 20.47 -1.82
N GLY A 55 -2.89 19.99 -2.82
CA GLY A 55 -1.41 20.04 -2.86
C GLY A 55 -0.75 21.42 -2.65
N LYS A 56 -1.49 22.51 -2.81
CA LYS A 56 -1.04 23.89 -2.52
C LYS A 56 -1.27 24.36 -1.07
N GLY A 57 -1.80 23.51 -0.20
CA GLY A 57 -2.18 23.87 1.17
C GLY A 57 -3.53 24.59 1.30
N GLU A 58 -4.27 24.75 0.20
CA GLU A 58 -5.62 25.32 0.20
C GLU A 58 -6.61 24.30 0.78
N LEU A 59 -7.56 24.77 1.59
CA LEU A 59 -8.64 23.93 2.09
C LEU A 59 -9.54 23.52 0.91
N ARG A 60 -9.88 22.23 0.82
CA ARG A 60 -10.81 21.70 -0.18
C ARG A 60 -12.17 22.40 -0.10
N ASP A 61 -12.72 22.74 -1.25
CA ASP A 61 -13.98 23.48 -1.34
C ASP A 61 -15.14 22.70 -0.72
N GLU A 62 -15.16 21.37 -0.90
CA GLU A 62 -16.18 20.50 -0.29
C GLU A 62 -16.17 20.54 1.24
N LEU A 63 -15.04 20.87 1.87
CA LEU A 63 -14.92 20.96 3.33
C LEU A 63 -15.33 22.32 3.88
N LYS A 64 -15.24 23.38 3.07
CA LYS A 64 -15.63 24.74 3.48
C LYS A 64 -17.10 24.83 3.91
N ALA A 65 -17.97 24.02 3.30
CA ALA A 65 -19.39 24.03 3.59
C ALA A 65 -19.79 23.17 4.81
N VAL A 66 -18.94 22.23 5.24
CA VAL A 66 -19.27 21.24 6.28
C VAL A 66 -18.45 21.41 7.55
N LEU A 67 -17.30 22.08 7.50
CA LEU A 67 -16.52 22.35 8.70
C LEU A 67 -17.17 23.48 9.51
N PRO A 68 -17.30 23.32 10.83
CA PRO A 68 -17.75 24.39 11.70
C PRO A 68 -16.92 25.67 11.52
N MET A 69 -17.52 26.85 11.65
CA MET A 69 -16.86 28.15 11.41
C MET A 69 -15.53 28.31 12.16
N ILE A 70 -15.46 27.85 13.42
CA ILE A 70 -14.23 27.89 14.22
C ILE A 70 -13.05 27.18 13.56
N TRP A 71 -13.31 26.11 12.78
CA TRP A 71 -12.28 25.41 12.02
C TRP A 71 -11.82 26.19 10.79
N LEU A 72 -12.74 26.90 10.14
CA LEU A 72 -12.40 27.74 8.99
C LEU A 72 -11.55 28.92 9.43
N ASP A 73 -11.90 29.55 10.56
CA ASP A 73 -11.14 30.64 11.15
C ASP A 73 -9.72 30.17 11.51
N TRP A 74 -9.61 29.04 12.22
CA TRP A 74 -8.32 28.45 12.57
C TRP A 74 -7.47 28.12 11.34
N VAL A 75 -8.04 27.46 10.32
CA VAL A 75 -7.33 27.13 9.07
C VAL A 75 -6.84 28.38 8.33
N ASN A 76 -7.59 29.48 8.39
CA ASN A 76 -7.22 30.75 7.77
C ASN A 76 -6.11 31.47 8.55
N GLU A 77 -6.05 31.30 9.87
CA GLU A 77 -4.97 31.82 10.73
C GLU A 77 -3.65 31.07 10.52
N ILE A 78 -3.71 29.79 10.14
CA ILE A 78 -2.52 28.99 9.86
C ILE A 78 -1.94 29.34 8.49
N SER A 79 -0.68 29.81 8.50
CA SER A 79 0.08 30.07 7.27
C SER A 79 0.07 28.87 6.32
N THR A 80 -0.12 29.14 5.03
CA THR A 80 -0.08 28.13 3.95
C THR A 80 1.21 27.31 3.96
N VAL A 81 2.30 27.88 4.48
CA VAL A 81 3.60 27.22 4.63
C VAL A 81 3.54 25.95 5.49
N TYR A 82 2.63 25.89 6.48
CA TYR A 82 2.42 24.71 7.32
C TYR A 82 1.47 23.70 6.66
N ARG A 83 0.50 24.19 5.89
CA ARG A 83 -0.54 23.36 5.25
C ARG A 83 -0.01 22.59 4.04
N GLN A 84 0.92 23.16 3.30
CA GLN A 84 1.47 22.55 2.08
C GLN A 84 2.21 21.22 2.36
N PRO A 85 3.12 21.11 3.35
CA PRO A 85 3.73 19.83 3.71
C PRO A 85 2.70 18.76 4.08
N ILE A 86 1.67 19.12 4.84
CA ILE A 86 0.59 18.21 5.22
C ILE A 86 -0.20 17.74 4.01
N ALA A 87 -0.53 18.65 3.09
CA ALA A 87 -1.21 18.30 1.84
C ALA A 87 -0.39 17.33 0.98
N GLN A 88 0.92 17.55 0.91
CA GLN A 88 1.86 16.69 0.17
C GLN A 88 1.96 15.29 0.79
N LEU A 89 1.96 15.20 2.13
CA LEU A 89 1.93 13.91 2.83
C LEU A 89 0.57 13.20 2.67
N ASN A 90 -0.53 13.96 2.63
CA ASN A 90 -1.88 13.39 2.54
C ASN A 90 -2.28 12.90 1.15
N GLY A 91 -1.65 13.40 0.07
CA GLY A 91 -1.81 12.82 -1.27
C GLY A 91 -1.60 11.30 -1.32
N TRP A 92 -0.99 10.75 -0.27
CA TRP A 92 -0.69 9.34 -0.09
C TRP A 92 -1.57 8.62 0.95
N GLN A 93 -2.31 9.33 1.84
CA GLN A 93 -2.89 8.71 3.06
C GLN A 93 -4.12 9.42 3.64
N THR A 94 -5.24 8.71 3.71
CA THR A 94 -6.55 9.19 4.20
C THR A 94 -6.75 9.11 5.71
N ALA A 95 -5.75 8.79 6.52
CA ALA A 95 -5.91 8.62 7.98
C ALA A 95 -4.72 9.19 8.77
N MET A 96 -4.22 10.35 8.33
CA MET A 96 -3.15 11.08 9.03
C MET A 96 -3.78 12.11 9.99
N PRO A 97 -3.24 12.31 11.21
CA PRO A 97 -3.75 13.28 12.19
C PRO A 97 -3.34 14.71 11.80
N GLN A 98 -3.89 15.21 10.69
CA GLN A 98 -3.48 16.44 10.04
C GLN A 98 -3.51 17.67 10.95
N LEU A 99 -4.56 17.80 11.75
CA LEU A 99 -4.78 18.96 12.62
C LEU A 99 -3.76 18.96 13.76
N MET A 100 -3.53 17.79 14.37
CA MET A 100 -2.47 17.62 15.36
C MET A 100 -1.09 17.94 14.78
N MET A 101 -0.77 17.49 13.57
CA MET A 101 0.51 17.84 12.95
C MET A 101 0.65 19.34 12.71
N ILE A 102 -0.40 20.02 12.23
CA ILE A 102 -0.38 21.47 12.06
C ILE A 102 -0.14 22.18 13.39
N ARG A 103 -0.84 21.75 14.45
CA ARG A 103 -0.64 22.26 15.80
C ARG A 103 0.83 22.11 16.22
N LEU A 104 1.40 20.91 16.09
CA LEU A 104 2.78 20.66 16.47
C LEU A 104 3.77 21.49 15.63
N MET A 105 3.53 21.65 14.33
CA MET A 105 4.37 22.48 13.44
C MET A 105 4.33 23.96 13.81
N HIS A 106 3.17 24.46 14.29
CA HIS A 106 3.01 25.84 14.72
C HIS A 106 3.83 26.14 15.99
N HIS A 107 3.84 25.21 16.95
CA HIS A 107 4.51 25.42 18.24
C HIS A 107 5.98 24.95 18.27
N HIS A 108 6.37 24.03 17.39
CA HIS A 108 7.70 23.43 17.40
C HIS A 108 8.38 23.59 16.04
N ARG A 109 9.33 24.53 15.97
CA ARG A 109 10.08 24.85 14.74
C ARG A 109 10.78 23.61 14.15
N ASP A 110 11.44 22.81 14.97
CA ASP A 110 12.16 21.63 14.49
C ASP A 110 11.22 20.56 13.94
N PHE A 111 10.02 20.44 14.52
CA PHE A 111 8.98 19.56 14.00
C PHE A 111 8.47 20.05 12.63
N TYR A 112 8.28 21.37 12.47
CA TYR A 112 7.97 21.96 11.16
C TYR A 112 9.02 21.64 10.10
N GLU A 113 10.30 21.87 10.41
CA GLU A 113 11.40 21.60 9.48
C GLU A 113 11.45 20.11 9.11
N TRP A 114 11.24 19.22 10.09
CA TRP A 114 11.19 17.78 9.88
C TRP A 114 9.99 17.33 9.01
N VAL A 115 8.78 17.84 9.27
CA VAL A 115 7.59 17.54 8.44
C VAL A 115 7.79 18.07 7.01
N GLY A 116 8.40 19.27 6.86
CA GLY A 116 8.76 19.83 5.56
C GLY A 116 9.71 18.91 4.78
N GLN A 117 10.74 18.38 5.43
CA GLN A 117 11.66 17.42 4.83
C GLN A 117 10.98 16.10 4.45
N LEU A 118 10.10 15.57 5.32
CA LEU A 118 9.31 14.38 5.00
C LEU A 118 8.45 14.57 3.75
N ALA A 119 7.76 15.71 3.67
CA ALA A 119 6.89 16.04 2.54
C ALA A 119 7.67 16.17 1.23
N GLN A 120 8.83 16.83 1.25
CA GLN A 120 9.71 16.97 0.08
C GLN A 120 10.31 15.64 -0.39
N THR A 121 10.64 14.75 0.55
CA THR A 121 11.19 13.43 0.24
C THR A 121 10.11 12.39 -0.09
N GLN A 122 8.84 12.80 -0.14
CA GLN A 122 7.66 11.95 -0.36
C GLN A 122 7.58 10.77 0.62
N ASP A 123 8.13 10.94 1.84
CA ASP A 123 8.26 9.86 2.81
C ASP A 123 7.07 9.80 3.79
N GLY A 124 5.86 10.03 3.27
CA GLY A 124 4.64 9.78 4.04
C GLY A 124 4.52 8.31 4.47
N GLY A 125 5.10 7.39 3.69
CA GLY A 125 5.21 5.97 4.01
C GLY A 125 5.83 5.75 5.40
N TYR A 126 7.00 6.35 5.68
CA TYR A 126 7.66 6.22 6.97
C TYR A 126 6.77 6.59 8.16
N LEU A 127 6.14 7.77 8.12
CA LEU A 127 5.31 8.26 9.22
C LEU A 127 4.18 7.28 9.58
N LYS A 128 3.51 6.71 8.58
CA LYS A 128 2.43 5.76 8.82
C LYS A 128 2.93 4.38 9.24
N LEU A 129 4.08 3.93 8.75
CA LEU A 129 4.68 2.69 9.26
C LEU A 129 4.97 2.81 10.76
N VAL A 130 5.60 3.90 11.20
CA VAL A 130 5.88 4.09 12.63
C VAL A 130 4.59 4.27 13.44
N TRP A 131 3.61 4.99 12.91
CA TRP A 131 2.30 5.17 13.52
C TRP A 131 1.56 3.84 13.71
N THR A 132 1.58 2.98 12.69
CA THR A 132 0.92 1.67 12.69
C THR A 132 1.67 0.67 13.58
N LEU A 133 3.00 0.69 13.56
CA LEU A 133 3.81 -0.20 14.39
C LEU A 133 3.70 0.09 15.89
N ALA A 134 3.61 1.37 16.25
CA ALA A 134 3.44 1.82 17.62
C ALA A 134 1.97 1.86 18.08
N ASP A 135 1.03 1.56 17.17
CA ASP A 135 -0.42 1.59 17.42
C ASP A 135 -0.92 2.90 18.05
N VAL A 136 -0.30 4.03 17.66
CA VAL A 136 -0.47 5.36 18.26
C VAL A 136 -1.93 5.81 18.25
N GLN A 137 -2.68 5.40 17.23
CA GLN A 137 -4.10 5.67 17.06
C GLN A 137 -4.99 5.27 18.24
N ASN A 138 -4.59 4.26 19.01
CA ASN A 138 -5.37 3.74 20.14
C ASN A 138 -4.96 4.38 21.49
N HIS A 139 -4.05 5.35 21.47
CA HIS A 139 -3.58 6.04 22.66
C HIS A 139 -4.26 7.40 22.87
N PRO A 140 -4.32 7.93 24.11
CA PRO A 140 -4.80 9.29 24.37
C PRO A 140 -3.99 10.36 23.63
N LEU A 141 -4.63 11.46 23.26
CA LEU A 141 -4.03 12.55 22.47
C LEU A 141 -2.65 13.03 22.99
N PRO A 142 -2.42 13.27 24.30
CA PRO A 142 -1.10 13.68 24.78
C PRO A 142 0.02 12.68 24.49
N VAL A 143 -0.30 11.38 24.48
CA VAL A 143 0.65 10.32 24.13
C VAL A 143 0.93 10.33 22.63
N GLN A 144 -0.07 10.59 21.80
CA GLN A 144 0.11 10.72 20.35
C GLN A 144 1.01 11.91 19.99
N GLU A 145 0.83 13.05 20.66
CA GLU A 145 1.65 14.24 20.49
C GLU A 145 3.10 14.00 20.90
N ALA A 146 3.31 13.47 22.12
CA ALA A 146 4.63 13.13 22.62
C ALA A 146 5.34 12.13 21.70
N PHE A 147 4.61 11.15 21.14
CA PHE A 147 5.15 10.24 20.16
C PHE A 147 5.63 10.98 18.90
N LEU A 148 4.81 11.84 18.30
CA LEU A 148 5.18 12.61 17.11
C LEU A 148 6.39 13.51 17.33
N LEU A 149 6.40 14.24 18.45
CA LEU A 149 7.50 15.13 18.83
C LEU A 149 8.80 14.37 19.09
N SER A 150 8.74 13.07 19.39
CA SER A 150 9.92 12.24 19.54
C SER A 150 10.54 11.79 18.22
N LEU A 151 9.83 11.87 17.09
CA LEU A 151 10.30 11.34 15.80
C LEU A 151 11.49 12.11 15.18
N PRO A 152 11.53 13.47 15.22
CA PRO A 152 12.68 14.21 14.75
C PRO A 152 13.98 13.75 15.40
N GLY A 153 15.05 13.65 14.60
CA GLY A 153 16.38 13.24 15.08
C GLY A 153 16.60 11.73 15.24
N GLN A 154 15.56 10.89 15.22
CA GLN A 154 15.74 9.44 15.35
C GLN A 154 16.23 8.77 14.06
N PRO A 155 17.29 7.94 14.10
CA PRO A 155 17.71 7.17 12.93
C PRO A 155 16.63 6.19 12.49
N ARG A 156 16.09 6.36 11.27
CA ARG A 156 14.94 5.59 10.75
C ARG A 156 15.10 4.08 10.89
N ALA A 157 16.28 3.55 10.54
CA ALA A 157 16.54 2.11 10.57
C ALA A 157 16.46 1.55 11.99
N GLU A 158 17.08 2.22 12.97
CA GLU A 158 17.07 1.83 14.37
C GLU A 158 15.66 1.95 14.96
N PHE A 159 14.96 3.03 14.63
CA PHE A 159 13.61 3.26 15.13
C PHE A 159 12.61 2.23 14.62
N LEU A 160 12.58 1.98 13.31
CA LEU A 160 11.74 0.94 12.72
C LEU A 160 12.10 -0.44 13.27
N SER A 161 13.40 -0.72 13.47
CA SER A 161 13.84 -2.00 14.04
C SER A 161 13.32 -2.18 15.46
N ARG A 162 13.38 -1.12 16.28
CA ARG A 162 12.87 -1.14 17.67
C ARG A 162 11.37 -1.37 17.72
N LEU A 163 10.58 -0.72 16.87
CA LEU A 163 9.12 -0.85 16.88
C LEU A 163 8.62 -2.19 16.31
N SER A 164 9.33 -2.73 15.32
CA SER A 164 8.92 -3.95 14.60
C SER A 164 9.56 -5.24 15.11
N GLY A 165 10.68 -5.14 15.83
CA GLY A 165 11.54 -6.29 16.17
C GLY A 165 12.32 -6.86 14.97
N VAL A 166 12.37 -6.15 13.84
CA VAL A 166 13.07 -6.57 12.61
C VAL A 166 14.30 -5.70 12.40
N THR A 167 15.50 -6.29 12.43
CA THR A 167 16.74 -5.54 12.18
C THR A 167 16.81 -5.04 10.74
N LEU A 168 16.95 -3.72 10.55
CA LEU A 168 17.06 -3.08 9.24
C LEU A 168 18.40 -2.34 9.10
N SER A 169 18.98 -2.40 7.92
CA SER A 169 20.05 -1.49 7.50
C SER A 169 19.49 -0.11 7.10
N LYS A 170 20.35 0.92 7.05
CA LYS A 170 19.98 2.25 6.54
C LYS A 170 19.38 2.18 5.14
N THR A 171 19.97 1.37 4.25
CA THR A 171 19.48 1.20 2.87
C THR A 171 18.11 0.52 2.80
N GLN A 172 17.84 -0.45 3.68
CA GLN A 172 16.52 -1.08 3.76
C GLN A 172 15.47 -0.10 4.28
N ALA A 173 15.80 0.65 5.35
CA ALA A 173 14.90 1.66 5.88
C ALA A 173 14.55 2.74 4.83
N LEU A 174 15.49 3.14 3.97
CA LEU A 174 15.19 4.08 2.88
C LEU A 174 14.21 3.54 1.84
N LYS A 175 14.07 2.22 1.69
CA LYS A 175 13.12 1.61 0.75
C LYS A 175 11.67 1.70 1.23
N THR A 176 11.41 2.04 2.49
CA THR A 176 10.04 2.25 2.98
C THR A 176 9.31 3.39 2.26
N ARG A 177 10.05 4.32 1.62
CA ARG A 177 9.49 5.38 0.78
C ARG A 177 8.69 4.87 -0.42
N LYS A 178 8.94 3.63 -0.84
CA LYS A 178 8.24 2.97 -1.96
C LYS A 178 6.90 2.37 -1.55
N VAL A 179 6.54 2.47 -0.27
CA VAL A 179 5.27 1.95 0.21
C VAL A 179 4.18 2.98 0.00
N MET A 180 3.16 2.59 -0.75
CA MET A 180 1.88 3.27 -0.73
C MET A 180 1.01 2.57 0.30
N LEU A 181 0.59 3.28 1.34
CA LEU A 181 -0.31 2.71 2.34
C LEU A 181 -1.73 3.01 1.84
N ASP A 182 -2.52 1.96 1.67
CA ASP A 182 -3.89 2.11 1.19
C ASP A 182 -4.76 2.78 2.26
N SER A 183 -5.92 3.28 1.84
CA SER A 183 -6.94 3.81 2.76
C SER A 183 -7.60 2.72 3.61
N LEU A 184 -7.35 1.45 3.28
CA LEU A 184 -7.79 0.31 4.05
C LEU A 184 -6.84 0.12 5.23
N GLN A 185 -7.36 -0.41 6.34
CA GLN A 185 -6.59 -0.51 7.58
C GLN A 185 -5.41 -1.46 7.41
N THR A 186 -4.22 -0.93 7.11
CA THR A 186 -2.98 -1.71 7.16
C THR A 186 -2.75 -2.16 8.60
N SER A 187 -2.61 -3.47 8.80
CA SER A 187 -2.34 -4.05 10.12
C SER A 187 -0.86 -3.95 10.51
N ARG A 188 -0.59 -3.94 11.83
CA ARG A 188 0.79 -4.03 12.36
C ARG A 188 1.54 -5.25 11.82
N ASN A 189 0.86 -6.39 11.66
CA ASN A 189 1.48 -7.60 11.14
C ASN A 189 1.90 -7.44 9.67
N GLU A 190 1.08 -6.83 8.81
CA GLU A 190 1.46 -6.57 7.41
C GLU A 190 2.69 -5.68 7.30
N VAL A 191 2.78 -4.64 8.15
CA VAL A 191 3.98 -3.80 8.22
C VAL A 191 5.21 -4.62 8.63
N ILE A 192 5.11 -5.46 9.66
CA ILE A 192 6.22 -6.33 10.08
C ILE A 192 6.62 -7.29 8.95
N GLN A 193 5.66 -7.88 8.24
CA GLN A 193 5.93 -8.77 7.11
C GLN A 193 6.62 -8.03 5.96
N PHE A 194 6.18 -6.81 5.65
CA PHE A 194 6.85 -5.94 4.68
C PHE A 194 8.30 -5.68 5.07
N LEU A 195 8.56 -5.29 6.32
CA LEU A 195 9.91 -5.02 6.80
C LEU A 195 10.80 -6.28 6.74
N LYS A 196 10.27 -7.46 7.06
CA LYS A 196 10.98 -8.74 6.89
C LYS A 196 11.35 -9.00 5.43
N LEU A 197 10.45 -8.68 4.49
CA LEU A 197 10.71 -8.86 3.06
C LEU A 197 11.83 -7.95 2.54
N LEU A 198 12.13 -6.82 3.16
CA LEU A 198 13.26 -5.97 2.77
C LEU A 198 14.62 -6.68 2.89
N ALA A 199 14.70 -7.80 3.62
CA ALA A 199 15.87 -8.67 3.65
C ALA A 199 15.96 -9.62 2.44
N ASN A 200 14.87 -9.84 1.70
CA ASN A 200 14.83 -10.72 0.54
C ASN A 200 15.39 -9.99 -0.71
N PRO A 201 16.45 -10.52 -1.36
CA PRO A 201 17.04 -9.92 -2.56
C PRO A 201 16.06 -9.82 -3.75
N LEU A 202 15.18 -10.80 -3.94
CA LEU A 202 14.18 -10.78 -5.01
C LEU A 202 13.15 -9.68 -4.78
N PHE A 203 12.66 -9.54 -3.54
CA PHE A 203 11.75 -8.44 -3.21
C PHE A 203 12.40 -7.07 -3.38
N ASN A 204 13.71 -6.98 -3.12
CA ASN A 204 14.46 -5.76 -3.38
C ASN A 204 14.52 -5.39 -4.88
N GLN A 205 14.48 -6.37 -5.79
CA GLN A 205 14.33 -6.13 -7.23
C GLN A 205 12.92 -5.65 -7.56
N VAL A 206 11.89 -6.26 -6.96
CA VAL A 206 10.49 -5.79 -7.08
C VAL A 206 10.39 -4.30 -6.71
N LEU A 207 10.96 -3.89 -5.58
CA LEU A 207 10.91 -2.50 -5.13
C LEU A 207 11.75 -1.54 -5.99
N ALA A 208 12.76 -2.04 -6.69
CA ALA A 208 13.55 -1.22 -7.60
C ALA A 208 12.73 -0.85 -8.86
N ASP A 209 11.96 -1.81 -9.36
CA ASP A 209 11.19 -1.66 -10.60
C ASP A 209 9.77 -1.09 -10.38
N ALA A 210 9.25 -1.22 -9.16
CA ALA A 210 7.96 -0.67 -8.79
C ALA A 210 8.04 0.84 -8.50
N GLU A 211 7.06 1.59 -8.98
CA GLU A 211 6.88 2.98 -8.56
C GLU A 211 6.54 3.05 -7.07
N PHE A 212 5.58 2.22 -6.66
CA PHE A 212 5.15 2.00 -5.30
C PHE A 212 4.61 0.56 -5.12
N VAL A 213 4.47 0.12 -3.87
CA VAL A 213 3.80 -1.15 -3.51
C VAL A 213 2.76 -0.88 -2.43
N ARG A 214 1.56 -1.45 -2.57
CA ARG A 214 0.51 -1.38 -1.54
C ARG A 214 0.60 -2.52 -0.54
N LEU A 215 0.57 -2.20 0.75
CA LEU A 215 0.71 -3.23 1.80
C LEU A 215 -0.52 -4.13 1.94
N GLY A 216 -1.73 -3.61 1.72
CA GLY A 216 -2.94 -4.44 1.77
C GLY A 216 -2.95 -5.59 0.74
N ALA A 217 -2.18 -5.47 -0.34
CA ALA A 217 -2.02 -6.52 -1.35
C ALA A 217 -0.89 -7.51 -1.01
N LEU A 218 -0.06 -7.24 0.01
CA LEU A 218 1.19 -7.95 0.24
C LEU A 218 0.99 -9.45 0.53
N SER A 219 -0.04 -9.78 1.32
CA SER A 219 -0.35 -11.16 1.69
C SER A 219 -0.69 -12.04 0.48
N GLU A 220 -1.42 -11.48 -0.49
CA GLU A 220 -1.80 -12.16 -1.74
C GLU A 220 -0.67 -12.18 -2.75
N LEU A 221 0.05 -11.07 -2.93
CA LEU A 221 1.16 -10.98 -3.88
C LEU A 221 2.31 -11.94 -3.55
N ARG A 222 2.53 -12.22 -2.27
CA ARG A 222 3.51 -13.24 -1.82
C ARG A 222 3.17 -14.65 -2.25
N LYS A 223 1.91 -14.93 -2.63
CA LYS A 223 1.49 -16.26 -3.12
C LYS A 223 1.88 -16.47 -4.58
N LEU A 224 2.29 -15.41 -5.30
CA LEU A 224 2.81 -15.54 -6.65
C LEU A 224 4.11 -16.36 -6.65
N PRO A 225 4.32 -17.23 -7.66
CA PRO A 225 5.63 -17.81 -7.95
C PRO A 225 6.71 -16.72 -8.06
N GLU A 226 7.91 -17.00 -7.57
CA GLU A 226 9.00 -16.02 -7.52
C GLU A 226 9.37 -15.44 -8.90
N PHE A 227 9.23 -16.19 -9.99
CA PHE A 227 9.51 -15.67 -11.33
C PHE A 227 8.53 -14.55 -11.76
N LEU A 228 7.37 -14.44 -11.11
CA LEU A 228 6.39 -13.36 -11.30
C LEU A 228 6.57 -12.21 -10.29
N TRP A 229 7.57 -12.27 -9.41
CA TRP A 229 7.91 -11.18 -8.50
C TRP A 229 8.62 -10.07 -9.27
N MET A 230 7.83 -9.31 -10.03
CA MET A 230 8.26 -8.19 -10.83
C MET A 230 7.58 -6.93 -10.32
N GLY A 231 8.32 -5.82 -10.22
CA GLY A 231 7.79 -4.56 -9.68
C GLY A 231 6.53 -4.07 -10.41
N LYS A 232 6.53 -4.20 -11.74
CA LYS A 232 5.40 -3.85 -12.60
C LYS A 232 4.16 -4.71 -12.38
N VAL A 233 4.33 -6.03 -12.23
CA VAL A 233 3.24 -6.95 -11.92
C VAL A 233 2.64 -6.61 -10.55
N TRP A 234 3.49 -6.40 -9.54
CA TRP A 234 3.04 -6.01 -8.20
C TRP A 234 2.31 -4.66 -8.22
N GLN A 235 2.80 -3.68 -8.99
CA GLN A 235 2.18 -2.37 -9.15
C GLN A 235 0.80 -2.49 -9.82
N ALA A 236 0.68 -3.23 -10.92
CA ALA A 236 -0.58 -3.45 -11.61
C ALA A 236 -1.64 -4.09 -10.70
N LEU A 237 -1.24 -5.13 -9.95
CA LEU A 237 -2.13 -5.85 -9.04
C LEU A 237 -2.50 -5.07 -7.78
N SER A 238 -1.61 -4.18 -7.32
CA SER A 238 -1.84 -3.36 -6.12
C SER A 238 -3.11 -2.50 -6.20
N TRP A 239 -3.61 -2.21 -7.40
CA TRP A 239 -4.84 -1.43 -7.61
C TRP A 239 -6.12 -2.19 -7.29
N LEU A 240 -6.06 -3.53 -7.24
CA LEU A 240 -7.22 -4.37 -7.01
C LEU A 240 -7.53 -4.45 -5.51
N LYS A 241 -8.79 -4.18 -5.15
CA LYS A 241 -9.26 -4.25 -3.75
C LYS A 241 -9.27 -5.67 -3.18
N GLN A 242 -9.45 -6.66 -4.05
CA GLN A 242 -9.43 -8.07 -3.72
C GLN A 242 -8.66 -8.80 -4.81
N ILE A 243 -7.60 -9.48 -4.41
CA ILE A 243 -6.71 -10.18 -5.32
C ILE A 243 -6.89 -11.66 -5.07
N GLU A 244 -7.54 -12.36 -6.00
CA GLU A 244 -7.51 -13.81 -6.06
C GLU A 244 -6.55 -14.20 -7.17
N ILE A 245 -5.30 -14.49 -6.82
CA ILE A 245 -4.22 -14.76 -7.79
C ILE A 245 -4.63 -15.81 -8.83
N ASN A 246 -5.36 -16.86 -8.43
CA ASN A 246 -5.82 -17.92 -9.32
C ASN A 246 -6.93 -17.49 -10.29
N ARG A 247 -7.64 -16.39 -10.01
CA ARG A 247 -8.61 -15.80 -10.95
C ARG A 247 -7.91 -14.90 -11.97
N ILE A 248 -6.80 -14.28 -11.57
CA ILE A 248 -6.05 -13.34 -12.39
C ILE A 248 -5.07 -14.07 -13.30
N PHE A 249 -4.23 -14.93 -12.72
CA PHE A 249 -3.22 -15.70 -13.44
C PHE A 249 -3.77 -17.09 -13.74
N PRO A 250 -3.94 -17.44 -15.02
CA PRO A 250 -4.39 -18.78 -15.38
C PRO A 250 -3.34 -19.84 -15.00
N PRO A 251 -3.75 -21.09 -14.72
CA PRO A 251 -2.83 -22.16 -14.32
C PRO A 251 -1.64 -22.36 -15.28
N ILE A 252 -1.86 -22.25 -16.59
CA ILE A 252 -0.80 -22.34 -17.61
C ILE A 252 0.33 -21.32 -17.42
N ILE A 253 0.04 -20.17 -16.80
CA ILE A 253 1.04 -19.16 -16.44
C ILE A 253 1.71 -19.53 -15.11
N LEU A 254 0.92 -19.85 -14.08
CA LEU A 254 1.44 -20.18 -12.74
C LEU A 254 2.34 -21.42 -12.75
N GLU A 255 2.05 -22.39 -13.61
CA GLU A 255 2.72 -23.68 -13.74
C GLU A 255 3.72 -23.73 -14.92
N ALA A 256 4.05 -22.56 -15.49
CA ALA A 256 4.91 -22.47 -16.66
C ALA A 256 6.30 -23.08 -16.41
N LYS A 257 6.81 -23.82 -17.41
CA LYS A 257 8.16 -24.42 -17.37
C LYS A 257 9.24 -23.33 -17.43
N PRO A 258 10.47 -23.57 -16.94
CA PRO A 258 11.54 -22.56 -16.95
C PRO A 258 11.83 -21.91 -18.32
N THR A 259 11.64 -22.66 -19.42
CA THR A 259 11.78 -22.12 -20.79
C THR A 259 10.69 -21.09 -21.13
N GLN A 260 9.47 -21.33 -20.68
CA GLN A 260 8.31 -20.45 -20.85
C GLN A 260 8.37 -19.25 -19.89
N GLN A 261 8.86 -19.45 -18.66
CA GLN A 261 8.96 -18.39 -17.65
C GLN A 261 9.75 -17.18 -18.16
N LYS A 262 10.89 -17.39 -18.84
CA LYS A 262 11.69 -16.28 -19.42
C LYS A 262 10.90 -15.47 -20.44
N GLN A 263 10.10 -16.14 -21.27
CA GLN A 263 9.24 -15.49 -22.24
C GLN A 263 8.12 -14.70 -21.55
N ILE A 264 7.47 -15.28 -20.55
CA ILE A 264 6.43 -14.64 -19.74
C ILE A 264 6.99 -13.39 -19.06
N GLN A 265 8.15 -13.50 -18.40
CA GLN A 265 8.81 -12.37 -17.75
C GLN A 265 9.12 -11.24 -18.76
N LYS A 266 9.64 -11.58 -19.94
CA LYS A 266 9.93 -10.58 -20.98
C LYS A 266 8.67 -9.82 -21.41
N ALA A 267 7.54 -10.51 -21.55
CA ALA A 267 6.27 -9.89 -21.92
C ALA A 267 5.70 -9.02 -20.78
N LEU A 268 5.73 -9.52 -19.55
CA LEU A 268 5.21 -8.81 -18.37
C LEU A 268 6.07 -7.61 -17.96
N ALA A 269 7.35 -7.55 -18.36
CA ALA A 269 8.23 -6.42 -18.05
C ALA A 269 7.77 -5.09 -18.66
N GLN A 270 6.91 -5.11 -19.68
CA GLN A 270 6.41 -3.92 -20.36
C GLN A 270 5.07 -3.42 -19.79
N VAL A 271 4.44 -4.19 -18.91
CA VAL A 271 3.14 -3.85 -18.32
C VAL A 271 3.30 -2.68 -17.35
N SER A 272 2.38 -1.73 -17.38
CA SER A 272 2.36 -0.58 -16.46
C SER A 272 1.16 -0.57 -15.53
N ASP A 273 0.01 -1.09 -15.97
CA ASP A 273 -1.24 -1.10 -15.22
C ASP A 273 -2.00 -2.43 -15.31
N TRP A 274 -3.18 -2.47 -14.69
CA TRP A 274 -4.04 -3.66 -14.66
C TRP A 274 -4.57 -4.07 -16.04
N HIS A 275 -4.99 -3.13 -16.88
CA HIS A 275 -5.58 -3.45 -18.18
C HIS A 275 -4.51 -4.02 -19.12
N GLU A 276 -3.33 -3.42 -19.13
CA GLU A 276 -2.19 -3.96 -19.87
C GLU A 276 -1.76 -5.34 -19.36
N LEU A 277 -1.85 -5.58 -18.05
CA LEU A 277 -1.58 -6.89 -17.46
C LEU A 277 -2.56 -7.93 -18.00
N GLU A 278 -3.86 -7.62 -17.97
CA GLU A 278 -4.92 -8.50 -18.43
C GLU A 278 -4.75 -8.86 -19.91
N ASP A 279 -4.52 -7.86 -20.77
CA ASP A 279 -4.27 -8.06 -22.20
C ASP A 279 -3.02 -8.91 -22.45
N CYS A 280 -1.93 -8.62 -21.73
CA CYS A 280 -0.67 -9.36 -21.84
C CYS A 280 -0.85 -10.83 -21.41
N LEU A 281 -1.57 -11.08 -20.31
CA LEU A 281 -1.89 -12.42 -19.84
C LEU A 281 -2.75 -13.18 -20.86
N TRP A 282 -3.76 -12.53 -21.44
CA TRP A 282 -4.59 -13.14 -22.49
C TRP A 282 -3.75 -13.55 -23.71
N GLN A 283 -2.86 -12.68 -24.18
CA GLN A 283 -1.95 -12.98 -25.29
C GLN A 283 -0.99 -14.13 -24.96
N LEU A 284 -0.38 -14.11 -23.77
CA LEU A 284 0.52 -15.16 -23.31
C LEU A 284 -0.20 -16.51 -23.22
N VAL A 285 -1.41 -16.55 -22.66
CA VAL A 285 -2.21 -17.77 -22.53
C VAL A 285 -2.51 -18.36 -23.90
N ASN A 286 -2.95 -17.53 -24.86
CA ASN A 286 -3.23 -17.98 -26.22
C ASN A 286 -1.96 -18.50 -26.90
N GLN A 287 -0.83 -17.83 -26.74
CA GLN A 287 0.43 -18.25 -27.32
C GLN A 287 0.94 -19.57 -26.71
N LEU A 288 0.85 -19.73 -25.39
CA LEU A 288 1.27 -20.94 -24.70
C LEU A 288 0.35 -22.11 -25.03
N ALA A 289 -0.97 -21.88 -25.06
CA ALA A 289 -1.95 -22.90 -25.41
C ALA A 289 -1.77 -23.40 -26.85
N GLN A 290 -1.39 -22.52 -27.80
CA GLN A 290 -1.08 -22.92 -29.18
C GLN A 290 0.13 -23.86 -29.30
N ASN A 291 0.97 -23.96 -28.27
CA ASN A 291 2.15 -24.83 -28.25
C ASN A 291 2.02 -25.96 -27.21
N ALA A 292 0.87 -26.09 -26.55
CA ALA A 292 0.63 -27.10 -25.53
C ALA A 292 0.05 -28.37 -26.15
N ASP A 293 0.41 -29.50 -25.55
CA ASP A 293 -0.33 -30.74 -25.74
C ASP A 293 -1.66 -30.64 -25.00
N PHE A 294 -2.72 -31.12 -25.63
CA PHE A 294 -4.05 -31.09 -25.06
C PHE A 294 -4.32 -32.33 -24.18
N PRO A 295 -5.19 -32.20 -23.16
CA PRO A 295 -5.61 -33.35 -22.38
C PRO A 295 -6.27 -34.41 -23.26
N LYS A 296 -6.19 -35.68 -22.83
CA LYS A 296 -6.79 -36.79 -23.58
C LYS A 296 -8.30 -36.51 -23.78
N PRO A 297 -8.80 -36.59 -25.03
CA PRO A 297 -10.21 -36.36 -25.33
C PRO A 297 -11.11 -37.44 -24.71
N PRO A 298 -12.37 -37.11 -24.37
CA PRO A 298 -13.31 -38.07 -23.81
C PRO A 298 -13.70 -39.17 -24.81
N LEU A 299 -13.68 -38.87 -26.12
CA LEU A 299 -13.87 -39.87 -27.18
C LEU A 299 -12.50 -40.19 -27.78
N ALA A 300 -12.20 -41.49 -27.93
CA ALA A 300 -10.92 -41.95 -28.44
C ALA A 300 -10.66 -41.58 -29.92
N GLY A 301 -11.70 -41.18 -30.64
CA GLY A 301 -11.68 -41.00 -32.09
C GLY A 301 -11.99 -42.29 -32.86
N SER A 302 -12.11 -42.16 -34.17
CA SER A 302 -12.31 -43.24 -35.14
C SER A 302 -11.57 -42.92 -36.45
N GLU A 303 -11.72 -43.76 -37.48
CA GLU A 303 -11.19 -43.44 -38.82
C GLU A 303 -11.79 -42.17 -39.42
N VAL A 304 -13.03 -41.83 -39.04
CA VAL A 304 -13.79 -40.68 -39.57
C VAL A 304 -13.65 -39.43 -38.68
N LEU A 305 -13.41 -39.60 -37.39
CA LEU A 305 -13.38 -38.51 -36.41
C LEU A 305 -12.08 -38.57 -35.60
N LYS A 306 -11.11 -37.71 -35.91
CA LYS A 306 -9.80 -37.74 -35.27
C LYS A 306 -9.64 -36.60 -34.27
N PRO A 307 -9.28 -36.89 -33.01
CA PRO A 307 -9.13 -35.83 -32.02
C PRO A 307 -7.92 -34.96 -32.34
N ILE A 308 -8.10 -33.66 -32.15
CA ILE A 308 -7.01 -32.70 -32.18
C ILE A 308 -6.35 -32.72 -30.80
N THR A 309 -5.11 -33.21 -30.73
CA THR A 309 -4.40 -33.44 -29.47
C THR A 309 -3.35 -32.39 -29.14
N SER A 310 -3.17 -31.37 -29.99
CA SER A 310 -2.22 -30.30 -29.76
C SER A 310 -2.75 -28.93 -30.20
N GLY A 311 -2.28 -27.87 -29.54
CA GLY A 311 -2.61 -26.50 -29.94
C GLY A 311 -2.13 -26.14 -31.34
N LYS A 312 -1.03 -26.77 -31.80
CA LYS A 312 -0.51 -26.57 -33.15
C LYS A 312 -1.49 -27.13 -34.19
N ASP A 313 -2.02 -28.32 -33.94
CA ASP A 313 -2.99 -28.95 -34.84
C ASP A 313 -4.31 -28.18 -34.85
N LEU A 314 -4.78 -27.68 -33.70
CA LEU A 314 -5.97 -26.83 -33.63
C LEU A 314 -5.82 -25.54 -34.43
N LYS A 315 -4.63 -24.93 -34.37
CA LYS A 315 -4.31 -23.73 -35.16
C LYS A 315 -4.28 -24.06 -36.66
N ASN A 316 -3.75 -25.21 -37.05
CA ASN A 316 -3.73 -25.66 -38.44
C ASN A 316 -5.16 -25.92 -38.94
N GLU A 317 -5.99 -26.55 -38.12
CA GLU A 317 -7.40 -26.79 -38.43
C GLU A 317 -8.16 -25.48 -38.66
N GLY A 318 -8.01 -24.51 -37.74
CA GLY A 318 -8.65 -23.20 -37.91
C GLY A 318 -8.22 -22.45 -39.17
N LYS A 319 -6.96 -22.63 -39.60
CA LYS A 319 -6.49 -22.09 -40.89
C LYS A 319 -7.10 -22.83 -42.07
N ALA A 320 -7.15 -24.16 -42.02
CA ALA A 320 -7.68 -25.00 -43.09
C ALA A 320 -9.17 -24.74 -43.32
N MET A 321 -9.93 -24.61 -42.23
CA MET A 321 -11.37 -24.35 -42.27
C MET A 321 -11.74 -22.86 -42.40
N GLN A 322 -10.77 -21.94 -42.28
CA GLN A 322 -11.01 -20.49 -42.20
C GLN A 322 -11.97 -20.07 -41.06
N HIS A 323 -11.89 -20.75 -39.91
CA HIS A 323 -12.72 -20.46 -38.74
C HIS A 323 -11.88 -20.07 -37.52
N CYS A 324 -12.54 -19.44 -36.54
CA CYS A 324 -11.94 -19.02 -35.27
C CYS A 324 -11.57 -20.18 -34.33
N VAL A 325 -11.65 -21.43 -34.79
CA VAL A 325 -11.43 -22.60 -33.93
C VAL A 325 -10.02 -22.64 -33.33
N GLY A 326 -9.03 -22.09 -34.04
CA GLY A 326 -7.65 -21.96 -33.56
C GLY A 326 -7.49 -21.07 -32.31
N GLY A 327 -8.51 -20.28 -31.94
CA GLY A 327 -8.53 -19.44 -30.74
C GLY A 327 -8.93 -20.18 -29.45
N TYR A 328 -9.54 -21.35 -29.54
CA TYR A 328 -10.08 -22.07 -28.37
C TYR A 328 -9.03 -22.89 -27.60
N GLY A 329 -7.74 -22.79 -27.94
CA GLY A 329 -6.69 -23.60 -27.31
C GLY A 329 -6.67 -23.47 -25.78
N SER A 330 -6.98 -22.29 -25.24
CA SER A 330 -7.03 -22.06 -23.78
C SER A 330 -8.17 -22.84 -23.09
N GLU A 331 -9.30 -23.03 -23.76
CA GLU A 331 -10.42 -23.84 -23.27
C GLU A 331 -10.10 -25.34 -23.33
N VAL A 332 -9.42 -25.78 -24.39
CA VAL A 332 -9.02 -27.18 -24.54
C VAL A 332 -7.99 -27.57 -23.48
N VAL A 333 -7.01 -26.71 -23.19
CA VAL A 333 -6.04 -26.95 -22.11
C VAL A 333 -6.72 -27.08 -20.75
N LYS A 334 -7.83 -26.35 -20.52
CA LYS A 334 -8.65 -26.47 -19.30
C LYS A 334 -9.57 -27.69 -19.29
N GLY A 335 -9.60 -28.49 -20.36
CA GLY A 335 -10.53 -29.61 -20.53
C GLY A 335 -12.00 -29.18 -20.65
N GLN A 336 -12.26 -27.92 -21.02
CA GLN A 336 -13.62 -27.38 -21.17
C GLN A 336 -14.23 -27.71 -22.53
N SER A 337 -13.40 -27.87 -23.56
CA SER A 337 -13.79 -28.22 -24.92
C SER A 337 -12.80 -29.20 -25.54
N TYR A 338 -13.27 -29.96 -26.53
CA TYR A 338 -12.45 -30.91 -27.29
C TYR A 338 -12.87 -30.82 -28.75
N PHE A 339 -11.89 -30.75 -29.65
CA PHE A 339 -12.12 -30.61 -31.08
C PHE A 339 -11.64 -31.85 -31.82
N TYR A 340 -12.33 -32.15 -32.91
CA TYR A 340 -12.05 -33.28 -33.78
C TYR A 340 -12.10 -32.78 -35.23
N HIS A 341 -11.38 -33.47 -36.11
CA HIS A 341 -11.34 -33.20 -37.54
C HIS A 341 -11.67 -34.45 -38.36
#